data_AF-A0A524GK99-F1
#
_entry.id   AF-A0A524GK99-F1
#
_cell.length_a   1.000
_cell.length_b   1.000
_cell.length_c   1.000
_cell.angle_alpha   90.00
_cell.angle_beta   90.00
_cell.angle_gamma   90.00
#
_symmetry.space_group_name_H-M   'P 1'
#
loop_
_entity.id
_entity.type
_entity.pdbx_description
1 polymer ?
#
loop_
_entity_poly.entity_id
_entity_poly.type
_entity_poly.pdbx_seq_one_letter_code
_entity_poly.pdbx_strand_id
1 'polypeptide(L)'
;MSTLSLVVAALVVATASAIGATEDPAASQLELVRRRINNLELRLEEVNTENRNRQEERELLNDELELAQARVREIELVLERSHSEAEAVAAAAAELANELEFHRKLLEGHIEIMALLGRPGTAQLLYDGARGGDLEGAVSTIAVLTSGQVRLVREYDDLHRQRSTRLAELSRIVVTVEQEARVLAARQSELEDVERRVDAQIRRLEQSQRSAESELEELRQREQALERLLQT
;
A
#
# COMPACT_ATOMS: atom_id res chain seq x y z
N MET A 1 50.91 -15.32 79.03
CA MET A 1 50.60 -16.77 78.99
C MET A 1 49.42 -16.93 78.03
N SER A 2 49.65 -17.10 76.74
CA SER A 2 49.88 -18.37 76.02
C SER A 2 48.60 -19.17 75.77
N THR A 3 48.00 -18.95 74.59
CA THR A 3 47.56 -19.90 73.52
C THR A 3 46.88 -21.25 73.81
N LEU A 4 45.99 -21.62 72.86
CA LEU A 4 45.45 -22.96 72.42
C LEU A 4 44.11 -23.40 73.07
N SER A 5 42.99 -23.67 72.38
CA SER A 5 42.62 -24.49 71.18
C SER A 5 42.33 -25.98 71.49
N LEU A 6 41.36 -26.55 70.74
CA LEU A 6 40.90 -27.97 70.58
C LEU A 6 39.90 -28.57 71.60
N VAL A 7 38.98 -29.52 71.32
CA VAL A 7 38.24 -30.09 70.15
C VAL A 7 37.57 -31.43 70.60
N VAL A 8 36.29 -31.66 70.22
CA VAL A 8 35.66 -32.93 69.74
C VAL A 8 35.14 -34.10 70.66
N ALA A 9 33.97 -34.64 70.22
CA ALA A 9 33.37 -36.01 70.28
C ALA A 9 32.84 -36.58 71.62
N ALA A 10 31.83 -37.46 71.75
CA ALA A 10 31.09 -38.44 70.91
C ALA A 10 29.71 -38.75 71.61
N LEU A 11 28.57 -38.94 70.93
CA LEU A 11 27.96 -40.17 70.35
C LEU A 11 27.29 -41.19 71.33
N VAL A 12 26.04 -41.60 71.00
CA VAL A 12 25.31 -42.89 71.22
C VAL A 12 24.18 -43.03 72.30
N VAL A 13 22.92 -42.91 71.82
CA VAL A 13 21.74 -43.84 71.85
C VAL A 13 21.19 -44.48 73.16
N ALA A 14 19.86 -44.33 73.36
CA ALA A 14 18.82 -45.36 73.69
C ALA A 14 17.70 -44.78 74.62
N THR A 15 16.37 -45.00 74.53
CA THR A 15 15.45 -45.85 73.73
C THR A 15 13.97 -45.50 74.05
N ALA A 16 13.10 -45.49 73.02
CA ALA A 16 11.69 -45.94 72.90
C ALA A 16 10.64 -45.60 74.01
N SER A 17 9.36 -45.25 73.75
CA SER A 17 8.43 -45.62 72.65
C SER A 17 7.13 -44.78 72.76
N ALA A 18 6.52 -44.37 71.64
CA ALA A 18 5.10 -44.61 71.29
C ALA A 18 4.56 -43.67 70.17
N ILE A 19 4.37 -44.28 68.99
CA ILE A 19 3.27 -44.09 68.02
C ILE A 19 3.24 -42.79 67.19
N GLY A 20 3.62 -42.92 65.91
CA GLY A 20 3.18 -42.03 64.82
C GLY A 20 4.21 -41.86 63.70
N ALA A 21 4.09 -42.65 62.64
CA ALA A 21 4.75 -42.50 61.32
C ALA A 21 6.28 -42.23 61.34
N THR A 22 7.08 -43.30 61.27
CA THR A 22 8.43 -43.20 60.72
C THR A 22 8.31 -43.00 59.22
N GLU A 23 8.09 -41.76 58.79
CA GLU A 23 8.39 -41.36 57.42
C GLU A 23 9.88 -41.61 57.20
N ASP A 24 10.21 -42.51 56.27
CA ASP A 24 11.57 -42.73 55.82
C ASP A 24 12.08 -41.39 55.23
N PRO A 25 13.08 -40.73 55.82
CA PRO A 25 13.52 -39.42 55.38
C PRO A 25 14.01 -39.43 53.92
N ALA A 26 14.49 -40.58 53.43
CA ALA A 26 14.82 -40.76 52.01
C ALA A 26 13.58 -40.81 51.11
N ALA A 27 12.48 -41.43 51.59
CA ALA A 27 11.20 -41.46 50.86
C ALA A 27 10.56 -40.07 50.79
N SER A 28 10.59 -39.30 51.88
CA SER A 28 10.07 -37.92 51.90
C SER A 28 10.89 -36.99 51.00
N GLN A 29 12.21 -37.19 50.90
CA GLN A 29 13.08 -36.46 49.97
C GLN A 29 12.81 -36.83 48.51
N LEU A 30 12.64 -38.12 48.19
CA LEU A 30 12.27 -38.59 46.86
C LEU A 30 10.92 -38.03 46.39
N GLU A 31 9.94 -37.98 47.27
CA GLU A 31 8.63 -37.41 46.95
C GLU A 31 8.71 -35.89 46.70
N LEU A 32 9.53 -35.18 47.47
CA LEU A 32 9.78 -33.75 47.26
C LEU A 32 10.47 -33.47 45.92
N VAL A 33 11.46 -34.29 45.53
CA VAL A 33 12.13 -34.18 44.22
C VAL A 33 11.14 -34.47 43.08
N ARG A 34 10.30 -35.51 43.20
CA ARG A 34 9.25 -35.81 42.21
C ARG A 34 8.25 -34.65 42.04
N ARG A 35 7.78 -34.05 43.13
CA ARG A 35 6.92 -32.86 43.05
C ARG A 35 7.62 -31.69 42.37
N ARG A 36 8.92 -31.53 42.60
CA ARG A 36 9.72 -30.47 41.98
C ARG A 36 9.87 -30.70 40.47
N ILE A 37 10.12 -31.93 40.03
CA ILE A 37 10.18 -32.30 38.61
C ILE A 37 8.85 -32.04 37.92
N ASN A 38 7.73 -32.52 38.48
CA ASN A 38 6.40 -32.27 37.89
C ASN A 38 6.09 -30.77 37.78
N ASN A 39 6.54 -29.95 38.74
CA ASN A 39 6.37 -28.50 38.69
C ASN A 39 7.24 -27.86 37.60
N LEU A 40 8.46 -28.36 37.38
CA LEU A 40 9.34 -27.91 36.30
C LEU A 40 8.78 -28.29 34.92
N GLU A 41 8.27 -29.52 34.75
CA GLU A 41 7.62 -29.96 33.51
C GLU A 41 6.43 -29.08 33.14
N LEU A 42 5.56 -28.80 34.11
CA LEU A 42 4.42 -27.88 33.92
C LEU A 42 4.89 -26.49 33.49
N ARG A 43 5.96 -25.97 34.11
CA ARG A 43 6.52 -24.66 33.77
C ARG A 43 7.17 -24.65 32.38
N LEU A 44 7.85 -25.73 31.99
CA LEU A 44 8.41 -25.91 30.65
C LEU A 44 7.30 -25.93 29.58
N GLU A 45 6.20 -26.63 29.84
CA GLU A 45 5.04 -26.67 28.93
C GLU A 45 4.42 -25.27 28.78
N GLU A 46 4.20 -24.57 29.90
CA GLU A 46 3.69 -23.19 29.92
C GLU A 46 4.55 -22.27 29.05
N VAL A 47 5.87 -22.22 29.29
CA VAL A 47 6.77 -21.32 28.54
C VAL A 47 6.85 -21.72 27.05
N ASN A 48 6.78 -23.01 26.71
CA ASN A 48 6.72 -23.46 25.32
C ASN A 48 5.42 -23.02 24.62
N THR A 49 4.26 -23.09 25.30
CA THR A 49 3.00 -22.60 24.74
C THR A 49 3.01 -21.09 24.54
N GLU A 50 3.56 -20.33 25.49
CA GLU A 50 3.72 -18.89 25.32
C GLU A 50 4.63 -18.53 24.14
N ASN A 51 5.72 -19.26 23.92
CA ASN A 51 6.59 -19.03 22.76
C ASN A 51 5.90 -19.32 21.42
N ARG A 52 5.06 -20.36 21.34
CA ARG A 52 4.24 -20.60 20.15
C ARG A 52 3.26 -19.45 19.91
N ASN A 53 2.55 -19.00 20.94
CA ASN A 53 1.61 -17.88 20.83
C ASN A 53 2.33 -16.59 20.37
N ARG A 54 3.54 -16.32 20.86
CA ARG A 54 4.35 -15.18 20.41
C ARG A 54 4.76 -15.30 18.95
N GLN A 55 5.10 -16.50 18.48
CA GLN A 55 5.45 -16.74 17.08
C GLN A 55 4.24 -16.49 16.17
N GLU A 56 3.07 -17.00 16.54
CA GLU A 56 1.81 -16.71 15.84
C GLU A 56 1.49 -15.21 15.83
N GLU A 57 1.70 -14.50 16.95
CA GLU A 57 1.52 -13.04 17.01
C GLU A 57 2.48 -12.31 16.05
N ARG A 58 3.74 -12.75 15.93
CA ARG A 58 4.68 -12.17 14.95
C ARG A 58 4.24 -12.39 13.51
N GLU A 59 3.73 -13.57 13.20
CA GLU A 59 3.21 -13.89 11.87
C GLU A 59 2.01 -12.99 11.53
N LEU A 60 1.06 -12.82 12.45
CA LEU A 60 -0.08 -11.92 12.27
C LEU A 60 0.34 -10.47 12.04
N LEU A 61 1.37 -9.98 12.75
CA LEU A 61 1.88 -8.62 12.58
C LEU A 61 2.58 -8.43 11.22
N ASN A 62 3.28 -9.45 10.73
CA ASN A 62 3.88 -9.43 9.40
C ASN A 62 2.80 -9.42 8.31
N ASP A 63 1.77 -10.26 8.42
CA ASP A 63 0.64 -10.31 7.50
C ASP A 63 -0.09 -8.95 7.45
N GLU A 64 -0.26 -8.30 8.61
CA GLU A 64 -0.83 -6.96 8.71
C GLU A 64 0.00 -5.92 7.94
N LEU A 65 1.33 -5.97 8.09
CA LEU A 65 2.24 -5.10 7.37
C LEU A 65 2.19 -5.34 5.86
N GLU A 66 2.22 -6.60 5.43
CA GLU A 66 2.11 -6.95 4.00
C GLU A 66 0.81 -6.44 3.39
N LEU A 67 -0.31 -6.59 4.10
CA LEU A 67 -1.60 -6.07 3.66
C LEU A 67 -1.60 -4.55 3.54
N ALA A 68 -1.00 -3.84 4.50
CA ALA A 68 -0.87 -2.38 4.44
C ALA A 68 -0.02 -1.94 3.23
N GLN A 69 1.11 -2.60 2.99
CA GLN A 69 1.96 -2.35 1.82
C GLN A 69 1.24 -2.63 0.50
N ALA A 70 0.48 -3.73 0.42
CA ALA A 70 -0.29 -4.08 -0.76
C ALA A 70 -1.34 -3.01 -1.11
N ARG A 71 -2.02 -2.45 -0.10
CA ARG A 71 -2.99 -1.36 -0.28
C ARG A 71 -2.36 -0.08 -0.81
N VAL A 72 -1.16 0.27 -0.35
CA VAL A 72 -0.41 1.41 -0.89
C VAL A 72 -0.06 1.17 -2.37
N ARG A 73 0.49 0.01 -2.70
CA ARG A 73 0.83 -0.36 -4.09
C ARG A 73 -0.39 -0.35 -5.02
N GLU A 74 -1.54 -0.81 -4.53
CA GLU A 74 -2.78 -0.76 -5.30
C GLU A 74 -3.13 0.68 -5.73
N ILE A 75 -3.02 1.63 -4.80
CA ILE A 75 -3.33 3.04 -5.08
C ILE A 75 -2.27 3.67 -5.99
N GLU A 76 -0.99 3.32 -5.82
CA GLU A 76 0.08 3.77 -6.72
C GLU A 76 -0.19 3.35 -8.17
N LEU A 77 -0.62 2.10 -8.38
CA LEU A 77 -0.99 1.60 -9.71
C LEU A 77 -2.20 2.32 -10.30
N VAL A 78 -3.20 2.63 -9.47
CA VAL A 78 -4.37 3.42 -9.90
C VAL A 78 -3.92 4.82 -10.32
N LEU A 79 -3.08 5.48 -9.52
CA LEU A 79 -2.57 6.82 -9.80
C LEU A 79 -1.74 6.85 -11.09
N GLU A 80 -0.87 5.86 -11.31
CA GLU A 80 -0.09 5.72 -12.54
C GLU A 80 -1.01 5.58 -13.77
N ARG A 81 -2.04 4.74 -13.66
CA ARG A 81 -3.04 4.58 -14.72
C ARG A 81 -3.77 5.90 -15.01
N SER A 82 -4.26 6.59 -13.98
CA SER A 82 -4.93 7.89 -14.12
C SER A 82 -4.02 8.94 -14.75
N HIS A 83 -2.72 8.93 -14.43
CA HIS A 83 -1.73 9.81 -15.06
C HIS A 83 -1.57 9.52 -16.54
N SER A 84 -1.40 8.25 -16.92
CA SER A 84 -1.30 7.85 -18.34
C SER A 84 -2.55 8.21 -19.14
N GLU A 85 -3.74 8.10 -18.54
CA GLU A 85 -5.00 8.51 -19.15
C GLU A 85 -5.03 10.04 -19.35
N ALA A 86 -4.59 10.82 -18.36
CA ALA A 86 -4.49 12.27 -18.47
C ALA A 86 -3.55 12.68 -19.61
N GLU A 87 -2.39 12.04 -19.73
CA GLU A 87 -1.43 12.28 -20.82
C GLU A 87 -2.04 11.98 -22.19
N ALA A 88 -2.71 10.83 -22.34
CA ALA A 88 -3.36 10.45 -23.59
C ALA A 88 -4.46 11.45 -24.00
N VAL A 89 -5.30 11.88 -23.05
CA VAL A 89 -6.36 12.88 -23.32
C VAL A 89 -5.76 14.25 -23.64
N ALA A 90 -4.68 14.65 -22.94
CA ALA A 90 -3.97 15.89 -23.23
C ALA A 90 -3.35 15.90 -24.63
N ALA A 91 -2.74 14.77 -25.05
CA ALA A 91 -2.20 14.61 -26.39
C ALA A 91 -3.29 14.72 -27.46
N ALA A 92 -4.43 14.04 -27.27
CA ALA A 92 -5.57 14.14 -28.18
C ALA A 92 -6.15 15.57 -28.26
N ALA A 93 -6.20 16.29 -27.13
CA ALA A 93 -6.64 17.70 -27.12
C ALA A 93 -5.66 18.64 -27.85
N ALA A 94 -4.36 18.34 -27.80
CA ALA A 94 -3.32 19.08 -28.52
C ALA A 94 -3.39 18.82 -30.04
N GLU A 95 -3.63 17.58 -30.46
CA GLU A 95 -3.85 17.24 -31.87
C GLU A 95 -5.05 18.00 -32.45
N LEU A 96 -6.20 17.98 -31.74
CA LEU A 96 -7.38 18.75 -32.13
C LEU A 96 -7.12 20.27 -32.16
N ALA A 97 -6.23 20.79 -31.31
CA ALA A 97 -5.85 22.20 -31.34
C ALA A 97 -5.06 22.55 -32.62
N ASN A 98 -4.16 21.68 -33.05
CA ASN A 98 -3.42 21.84 -34.30
C ASN A 98 -4.35 21.77 -35.51
N GLU A 99 -5.30 20.81 -35.53
CA GLU A 99 -6.30 20.70 -36.58
C GLU A 99 -7.21 21.94 -36.64
N LEU A 100 -7.62 22.48 -35.50
CA LEU A 100 -8.38 23.72 -35.43
C LEU A 100 -7.60 24.92 -35.98
N GLU A 101 -6.30 25.01 -35.69
CA GLU A 101 -5.47 26.08 -36.24
C GLU A 101 -5.37 25.97 -37.77
N PHE A 102 -5.21 24.74 -38.29
CA PHE A 102 -5.20 24.49 -39.72
C PHE A 102 -6.54 24.89 -40.38
N HIS A 103 -7.68 24.48 -39.82
CA HIS A 103 -9.00 24.84 -40.34
C HIS A 103 -9.29 26.33 -40.22
N ARG A 104 -8.81 26.99 -39.15
CA ARG A 104 -8.89 28.45 -39.01
C ARG A 104 -8.16 29.16 -40.15
N LYS A 105 -6.95 28.72 -40.49
CA LYS A 105 -6.19 29.29 -41.62
C LYS A 105 -6.89 29.06 -42.95
N LEU A 106 -7.50 27.89 -43.16
CA LEU A 106 -8.31 27.61 -44.35
C LEU A 106 -9.53 28.55 -44.44
N LEU A 107 -10.24 28.74 -43.33
CA LEU A 107 -11.37 29.66 -43.25
C LEU A 107 -10.94 31.11 -43.51
N GLU A 108 -9.83 31.56 -42.93
CA GLU A 108 -9.25 32.88 -43.17
C GLU A 108 -8.93 33.09 -44.66
N GLY A 109 -8.28 32.12 -45.31
CA GLY A 109 -8.00 32.17 -46.75
C GLY A 109 -9.27 32.16 -47.61
N HIS A 110 -10.29 31.39 -47.24
CA HIS A 110 -11.57 31.37 -47.95
C HIS A 110 -12.32 32.71 -47.82
N ILE A 111 -12.30 33.31 -46.62
CA ILE A 111 -12.85 34.66 -46.38
C ILE A 111 -12.08 35.70 -47.18
N GLU A 112 -10.76 35.60 -47.26
CA GLU A 112 -9.92 36.49 -48.07
C GLU A 112 -10.28 36.40 -49.56
N ILE A 113 -10.42 35.19 -50.11
CA ILE A 113 -10.88 34.98 -51.50
C ILE A 113 -12.27 35.60 -51.72
N MET A 114 -13.20 35.39 -50.78
CA MET A 114 -14.54 35.97 -50.85
C MET A 114 -14.52 37.50 -50.73
N ALA A 115 -13.60 38.08 -49.96
CA ALA A 115 -13.42 39.52 -49.81
C ALA A 115 -12.79 40.15 -51.06
N LEU A 116 -11.81 39.47 -51.67
CA LEU A 116 -11.18 39.86 -52.95
C LEU A 116 -12.18 39.82 -54.11
N LEU A 117 -13.06 38.81 -54.13
CA LEU A 117 -14.20 38.76 -55.06
C LEU A 117 -15.25 39.83 -54.72
N GLY A 118 -15.46 40.11 -53.43
CA GLY A 118 -16.39 41.12 -52.93
C GLY A 118 -17.88 40.84 -53.25
N ARG A 119 -18.77 41.60 -52.59
CA ARG A 119 -20.19 41.69 -53.01
C ARG A 119 -20.35 42.23 -54.44
N PRO A 120 -19.53 43.20 -54.92
CA PRO A 120 -19.57 43.63 -56.30
C PRO A 120 -19.17 42.52 -57.26
N GLY A 121 -18.13 41.71 -57.01
CA GLY A 121 -17.65 40.72 -58.00
C GLY A 121 -18.49 39.45 -58.09
N THR A 122 -19.15 39.00 -57.02
CA THR A 122 -20.17 37.94 -57.12
C THR A 122 -21.43 38.42 -57.83
N ALA A 123 -21.86 39.67 -57.58
CA ALA A 123 -22.93 40.31 -58.34
C ALA A 123 -22.52 40.59 -59.80
N GLN A 124 -21.25 40.91 -60.05
CA GLN A 124 -20.67 41.13 -61.37
C GLN A 124 -20.63 39.81 -62.16
N LEU A 125 -20.21 38.71 -61.54
CA LEU A 125 -20.26 37.36 -62.14
C LEU A 125 -21.67 36.99 -62.58
N LEU A 126 -22.68 37.25 -61.72
CA LEU A 126 -24.08 37.04 -62.07
C LEU A 126 -24.56 38.00 -63.17
N TYR A 127 -24.13 39.26 -63.11
CA TYR A 127 -24.49 40.29 -64.09
C TYR A 127 -23.90 40.02 -65.47
N ASP A 128 -22.62 39.65 -65.54
CA ASP A 128 -21.89 39.32 -66.76
C ASP A 128 -22.44 38.01 -67.37
N GLY A 129 -22.75 37.01 -66.52
CA GLY A 129 -23.49 35.81 -66.93
C GLY A 129 -24.86 36.15 -67.51
N ALA A 130 -25.62 37.04 -66.88
CA ALA A 130 -26.95 37.44 -67.35
C ALA A 130 -26.92 38.29 -68.64
N ARG A 131 -25.81 38.96 -68.96
CA ARG A 131 -25.68 39.84 -70.14
C ARG A 131 -25.19 39.14 -71.41
N GLY A 132 -25.18 37.80 -71.41
CA GLY A 132 -24.77 36.98 -72.55
C GLY A 132 -23.55 36.10 -72.28
N GLY A 133 -23.04 36.08 -71.05
CA GLY A 133 -22.04 35.11 -70.58
C GLY A 133 -22.64 33.79 -70.11
N ASP A 134 -21.80 32.96 -69.47
CA ASP A 134 -22.23 31.69 -68.88
C ASP A 134 -22.82 31.90 -67.47
N LEU A 135 -24.13 32.20 -67.42
CA LEU A 135 -24.86 32.36 -66.17
C LEU A 135 -24.87 31.08 -65.32
N GLU A 136 -24.93 29.92 -65.97
CA GLU A 136 -24.94 28.62 -65.28
C GLU A 136 -23.61 28.40 -64.55
N GLY A 137 -22.48 28.66 -65.23
CA GLY A 137 -21.15 28.64 -64.63
C GLY A 137 -20.99 29.63 -63.47
N ALA A 138 -21.52 30.85 -63.60
CA ALA A 138 -21.46 31.86 -62.54
C ALA A 138 -22.26 31.46 -61.29
N VAL A 139 -23.49 30.96 -61.45
CA VAL A 139 -24.32 30.45 -60.34
C VAL A 139 -23.68 29.23 -59.70
N SER A 140 -23.18 28.29 -60.51
CA SER A 140 -22.47 27.09 -60.04
C SER A 140 -21.25 27.46 -59.19
N THR A 141 -20.44 28.43 -59.64
CA THR A 141 -19.27 28.90 -58.90
C THR A 141 -19.64 29.49 -57.54
N ILE A 142 -20.68 30.33 -57.48
CA ILE A 142 -21.16 30.90 -56.21
C ILE A 142 -21.73 29.80 -55.29
N ALA A 143 -22.45 28.83 -55.84
CA ALA A 143 -22.97 27.69 -55.07
C ALA A 143 -21.84 26.82 -54.49
N VAL A 144 -20.77 26.58 -55.25
CA VAL A 144 -19.59 25.84 -54.78
C VAL A 144 -18.85 26.63 -53.69
N LEU A 145 -18.64 27.93 -53.86
CA LEU A 145 -17.96 28.76 -52.86
C LEU A 145 -18.73 28.86 -51.54
N THR A 146 -20.05 29.03 -51.62
CA THR A 146 -20.92 29.12 -50.43
C THR A 146 -21.10 27.78 -49.74
N SER A 147 -21.27 26.68 -50.48
CA SER A 147 -21.32 25.34 -49.90
C SER A 147 -19.98 24.94 -49.24
N GLY A 148 -18.85 25.29 -49.86
CA GLY A 148 -17.52 25.13 -49.27
C GLY A 148 -17.37 25.90 -47.96
N GLN A 149 -17.82 27.16 -47.90
CA GLN A 149 -17.77 27.96 -46.66
C GLN A 149 -18.61 27.35 -45.54
N VAL A 150 -19.85 26.95 -45.85
CA VAL A 150 -20.74 26.33 -44.86
C VAL A 150 -20.13 25.02 -44.34
N ARG A 151 -19.48 24.25 -45.21
CA ARG A 151 -18.78 23.03 -44.82
C ARG A 151 -17.61 23.30 -43.88
N LEU A 152 -16.72 24.23 -44.22
CA LEU A 152 -15.55 24.57 -43.39
C LEU A 152 -15.96 25.10 -42.01
N VAL A 153 -17.02 25.91 -41.92
CA VAL A 153 -17.53 26.41 -40.64
C VAL A 153 -18.08 25.26 -39.79
N ARG A 154 -18.82 24.32 -40.38
CA ARG A 154 -19.32 23.14 -39.66
C ARG A 154 -18.17 22.27 -39.15
N GLU A 155 -17.19 21.98 -40.00
CA GLU A 155 -16.01 21.19 -39.63
C GLU A 155 -15.23 21.86 -38.50
N TYR A 156 -15.04 23.19 -38.55
CA TYR A 156 -14.43 23.96 -37.48
C TYR A 156 -15.22 23.89 -36.17
N ASP A 157 -16.54 24.10 -36.21
CA ASP A 157 -17.40 24.04 -35.03
C ASP A 157 -17.38 22.64 -34.40
N ASP A 158 -17.40 21.59 -35.21
CA ASP A 158 -17.37 20.20 -34.75
C ASP A 158 -16.02 19.90 -34.06
N LEU A 159 -14.89 20.29 -34.65
CA LEU A 159 -13.57 20.17 -34.02
C LEU A 159 -13.49 20.97 -32.71
N HIS A 160 -14.08 22.16 -32.68
CA HIS A 160 -14.10 23.01 -31.48
C HIS A 160 -14.89 22.35 -30.34
N ARG A 161 -16.04 21.75 -30.64
CA ARG A 161 -16.83 20.98 -29.66
C ARG A 161 -16.06 19.75 -29.17
N GLN A 162 -15.40 19.01 -30.07
CA GLN A 162 -14.58 17.84 -29.70
C GLN A 162 -13.44 18.24 -28.76
N ARG A 163 -12.69 19.30 -29.10
CA ARG A 163 -11.62 19.82 -28.23
C ARG A 163 -12.14 20.27 -26.87
N SER A 164 -13.27 20.99 -26.84
CA SER A 164 -13.90 21.43 -25.58
C SER A 164 -14.29 20.23 -24.70
N THR A 165 -14.79 19.15 -25.31
CA THR A 165 -15.13 17.91 -24.63
C THR A 165 -13.89 17.24 -24.04
N ARG A 166 -12.79 17.14 -24.80
CA ARG A 166 -11.53 16.57 -24.34
C ARG A 166 -10.89 17.37 -23.22
N LEU A 167 -10.95 18.71 -23.27
CA LEU A 167 -10.48 19.55 -22.17
C LEU A 167 -11.32 19.37 -20.90
N ALA A 168 -12.64 19.21 -21.04
CA ALA A 168 -13.52 18.94 -19.90
C ALA A 168 -13.32 17.52 -19.30
N GLU A 169 -12.95 16.54 -20.12
CA GLU A 169 -12.51 15.22 -19.68
C GLU A 169 -11.17 15.31 -18.94
N LEU A 170 -10.17 15.97 -19.52
CA LEU A 170 -8.87 16.19 -18.87
C LEU A 170 -9.02 16.88 -17.51
N SER A 171 -9.84 17.94 -17.43
CA SER A 171 -10.09 18.62 -16.17
C SER A 171 -10.71 17.71 -15.10
N ARG A 172 -11.57 16.76 -15.49
CA ARG A 172 -12.12 15.77 -14.56
C ARG A 172 -11.06 14.78 -14.10
N ILE A 173 -10.25 14.27 -15.03
CA ILE A 173 -9.16 13.34 -14.71
C ILE A 173 -8.15 13.98 -13.76
N VAL A 174 -7.75 15.23 -14.00
CA VAL A 174 -6.81 15.95 -13.12
C VAL A 174 -7.34 16.07 -11.70
N VAL A 175 -8.63 16.38 -11.52
CA VAL A 175 -9.25 16.42 -10.18
C VAL A 175 -9.23 15.03 -9.52
N THR A 176 -9.50 13.96 -10.28
CA THR A 176 -9.40 12.59 -9.79
C THR A 176 -7.97 12.24 -9.37
N VAL A 177 -6.96 12.57 -10.19
CA VAL A 177 -5.53 12.35 -9.89
C VAL A 177 -5.12 13.09 -8.61
N GLU A 178 -5.55 14.34 -8.44
CA GLU A 178 -5.27 15.09 -7.20
C GLU A 178 -5.90 14.44 -5.97
N GLN A 179 -7.13 13.90 -6.10
CA GLN A 179 -7.79 13.18 -5.03
C GLN A 179 -7.08 11.87 -4.71
N GLU A 180 -6.71 11.09 -5.72
CA GLU A 180 -5.96 9.85 -5.60
C GLU A 180 -4.58 10.08 -4.94
N ALA A 181 -3.88 11.14 -5.32
CA ALA A 181 -2.61 11.52 -4.71
C ALA A 181 -2.75 11.86 -3.21
N ARG A 182 -3.84 12.53 -2.82
CA ARG A 182 -4.14 12.79 -1.38
C ARG A 182 -4.43 11.49 -0.63
N VAL A 183 -5.18 10.58 -1.25
CA VAL A 183 -5.46 9.26 -0.66
C VAL A 183 -4.16 8.47 -0.51
N LEU A 184 -3.28 8.48 -1.52
CA LEU A 184 -1.97 7.84 -1.45
C LEU A 184 -1.13 8.39 -0.29
N ALA A 185 -1.03 9.72 -0.15
CA ALA A 185 -0.29 10.34 0.95
C ALA A 185 -0.85 9.95 2.32
N ALA A 186 -2.18 9.89 2.46
CA ALA A 186 -2.81 9.42 3.70
C ALA A 186 -2.47 7.94 3.99
N ARG A 187 -2.52 7.07 2.97
CA ARG A 187 -2.17 5.65 3.14
C ARG A 187 -0.69 5.42 3.42
N GLN A 188 0.21 6.22 2.86
CA GLN A 188 1.63 6.18 3.18
C GLN A 188 1.87 6.56 4.64
N SER A 189 1.20 7.61 5.14
CA SER A 189 1.25 7.95 6.57
C SER A 189 0.71 6.82 7.46
N GLU A 190 -0.40 6.19 7.07
CA GLU A 190 -0.95 5.03 7.79
C GLU A 190 0.03 3.84 7.77
N LEU A 191 0.69 3.57 6.65
CA LEU A 191 1.71 2.53 6.53
C LEU A 191 2.89 2.80 7.47
N GLU A 192 3.39 4.03 7.52
CA GLU A 192 4.47 4.42 8.44
C GLU A 192 4.07 4.25 9.92
N ASP A 193 2.80 4.51 10.27
CA ASP A 193 2.28 4.26 11.61
C ASP A 193 2.19 2.75 11.91
N VAL A 194 1.74 1.95 10.94
CA VAL A 194 1.68 0.48 11.06
C VAL A 194 3.09 -0.09 11.21
N GLU A 195 4.04 0.32 10.38
CA GLU A 195 5.46 -0.09 10.45
C GLU A 195 6.05 0.20 11.82
N ARG A 196 5.89 1.44 12.32
CA ARG A 196 6.39 1.82 13.65
C ARG A 196 5.75 0.99 14.76
N ARG A 197 4.46 0.70 14.67
CA ARG A 197 3.76 -0.13 15.65
C ARG A 197 4.21 -1.59 15.61
N VAL A 198 4.24 -2.19 14.41
CA VAL A 198 4.68 -3.57 14.19
C VAL A 198 6.11 -3.76 14.67
N ASP A 199 7.03 -2.86 14.30
CA ASP A 199 8.42 -2.89 14.78
C ASP A 199 8.52 -2.83 16.30
N ALA A 200 7.74 -1.96 16.94
CA ALA A 200 7.72 -1.85 18.39
C ALA A 200 7.18 -3.13 19.05
N GLN A 201 6.16 -3.75 18.47
CA GLN A 201 5.60 -5.03 18.96
C GLN A 201 6.58 -6.18 18.76
N ILE A 202 7.19 -6.31 17.58
CA ILE A 202 8.21 -7.33 17.29
C ILE A 202 9.38 -7.19 18.27
N ARG A 203 9.90 -5.98 18.51
CA ARG A 203 10.98 -5.78 19.50
C ARG A 203 10.58 -6.24 20.91
N ARG A 204 9.34 -5.99 21.32
CA ARG A 204 8.82 -6.47 22.62
C ARG A 204 8.71 -7.99 22.66
N LEU A 205 8.18 -8.60 21.60
CA LEU A 205 8.07 -10.05 21.47
C LEU A 205 9.44 -10.72 21.48
N GLU A 206 10.42 -10.16 20.77
CA GLU A 206 11.81 -10.65 20.76
C GLU A 206 12.46 -10.55 22.13
N GLN A 207 12.28 -9.43 22.85
CA GLN A 207 12.80 -9.29 24.20
C GLN A 207 12.17 -10.32 25.14
N SER A 208 10.84 -10.50 25.06
CA SER A 208 10.11 -11.50 25.83
C SER A 208 10.52 -12.93 25.49
N GLN A 209 10.79 -13.21 24.21
CA GLN A 209 11.24 -14.51 23.74
C GLN A 209 12.64 -14.83 24.27
N ARG A 210 13.59 -13.88 24.21
CA ARG A 210 14.94 -14.09 24.75
C ARG A 210 14.92 -14.36 26.25
N SER A 211 14.06 -13.68 27.02
CA SER A 211 13.89 -13.98 28.45
C SER A 211 13.30 -15.37 28.66
N ALA A 212 12.30 -15.76 27.87
CA ALA A 212 11.68 -17.08 27.94
C ALA A 212 12.67 -18.21 27.56
N GLU A 213 13.50 -18.01 26.55
CA GLU A 213 14.55 -18.95 26.14
C GLU A 213 15.60 -19.13 27.24
N SER A 214 16.01 -18.02 27.90
CA SER A 214 16.91 -18.09 29.06
C SER A 214 16.27 -18.83 30.23
N GLU A 215 14.98 -18.62 30.50
CA GLU A 215 14.24 -19.34 31.54
C GLU A 215 14.13 -20.83 31.20
N LEU A 216 13.80 -21.19 29.96
CA LEU A 216 13.75 -22.58 29.49
C LEU A 216 15.09 -23.30 29.66
N GLU A 217 16.20 -22.64 29.31
CA GLU A 217 17.53 -23.21 29.45
C GLU A 217 17.87 -23.45 30.93
N GLU A 218 17.56 -22.49 31.80
CA GLU A 218 17.76 -22.65 33.25
C GLU A 218 16.88 -23.78 33.83
N LEU A 219 15.61 -23.88 33.41
CA LEU A 219 14.69 -24.93 33.83
C LEU A 219 15.18 -26.33 33.39
N ARG A 220 15.63 -26.48 32.15
CA ARG A 220 16.20 -27.73 31.62
C ARG A 220 17.46 -28.15 32.38
N GLN A 221 18.34 -27.21 32.69
CA GLN A 221 19.55 -27.51 33.47
C GLN A 221 19.21 -27.99 34.89
N ARG A 222 18.19 -27.39 35.52
CA ARG A 222 17.70 -27.77 36.86
C ARG A 222 17.03 -29.15 36.84
N GLU A 223 16.20 -29.43 35.84
CA GLU A 223 15.57 -30.74 35.64
C GLU A 223 16.63 -31.84 35.50
N GLN A 224 17.60 -31.67 34.60
CA GLN A 224 18.70 -32.63 34.41
C GLN A 224 19.54 -32.85 35.69
N ALA A 225 19.75 -31.80 36.49
CA ALA A 225 20.47 -31.93 37.76
C ALA A 225 19.67 -32.76 38.78
N LEU A 226 18.34 -32.59 38.83
CA LEU A 226 17.46 -33.37 39.71
C LEU A 226 17.31 -34.82 39.24
N GLU A 227 17.23 -35.07 37.94
CA GLU A 227 17.20 -36.43 37.39
C GLU A 227 18.48 -37.21 37.72
N ARG A 228 19.65 -36.55 37.64
CA ARG A 228 20.92 -37.18 38.03
C ARG A 228 20.93 -37.56 39.51
N LEU A 229 20.36 -36.73 40.38
CA LEU A 229 20.24 -37.01 41.82
C LEU A 229 19.26 -38.15 42.13
N LEU A 230 18.27 -38.40 41.26
CA LEU A 230 17.35 -39.54 41.39
C LEU A 230 17.96 -40.86 40.93
N GLN A 231 19.02 -40.81 40.11
CA GLN A 231 19.70 -41.99 39.56
C GLN A 231 20.88 -42.48 40.41
N THR A 232 21.37 -41.65 41.35
CA THR A 232 22.42 -41.98 42.33
C THR A 232 21.84 -42.49 43.63
#